data_AF-A0A1I5E897-F1
#
_entry.id   AF-A0A1I5E897-F1
#
_cell.length_a   1.000
_cell.length_b   1.000
_cell.length_c   1.000
_cell.angle_alpha   90.00
_cell.angle_beta   90.00
_cell.angle_gamma   90.00
#
_symmetry.space_group_name_H-M   'P 1'
#
loop_
_entity.id
_entity.type
_entity.pdbx_description
1 polymer ?
#
loop_
_entity_poly.entity_id
_entity_poly.type
_entity_poly.pdbx_seq_one_letter_code
_entity_poly.pdbx_strand_id
1 'polypeptide(L)'
;MRFKYQSHYDRTLLHHACRMLKLNLQQVSATRQGISRGKVVINTLSLDALGSRICIMGPSNSGKSTLADAISRKTALPAVHLDQLHYIPGTQWIPRAPAEFMRLHADAVSQEKWVMDGNYTKCIKERLARATGFILLDVKVPVALFRYIRRCYSSTPRVGGLEMSREHMTLDMLNYILLTAPKNRKRHKKLYEQVRLPKLLLHSSRDFQTCSKYWGLSLKMTDQHQCD
;
A
#
# COMPACT_ATOMS: atom_id res chain seq x y z
N MET A 1 -29.18 -26.87 -7.46
CA MET A 1 -29.30 -26.98 -5.98
C MET A 1 -28.78 -25.68 -5.37
N ARG A 2 -29.58 -25.05 -4.49
CA ARG A 2 -29.45 -23.65 -4.05
C ARG A 2 -28.24 -23.44 -3.11
N PHE A 3 -27.28 -22.60 -3.51
CA PHE A 3 -26.32 -21.97 -2.60
C PHE A 3 -27.02 -20.85 -1.82
N LYS A 4 -27.59 -21.17 -0.65
CA LYS A 4 -28.23 -20.19 0.25
C LYS A 4 -27.60 -20.11 1.65
N TYR A 5 -26.40 -20.66 1.86
CA TYR A 5 -25.83 -20.82 3.20
C TYR A 5 -24.70 -19.83 3.60
N GLN A 6 -24.25 -18.93 2.72
CA GLN A 6 -23.09 -18.04 3.03
C GLN A 6 -23.43 -16.57 3.34
N SER A 7 -24.66 -16.11 3.12
CA SER A 7 -24.97 -14.66 3.19
C SER A 7 -25.11 -14.10 4.62
N HIS A 8 -25.53 -14.91 5.59
CA HIS A 8 -25.84 -14.42 6.95
C HIS A 8 -24.63 -14.38 7.91
N TYR A 9 -23.64 -15.26 7.73
CA TYR A 9 -22.45 -15.29 8.59
C TYR A 9 -21.50 -14.10 8.32
N ASP A 10 -21.54 -13.58 7.09
CA ASP A 10 -20.59 -12.61 6.56
C ASP A 10 -20.87 -11.16 7.03
N ARG A 11 -22.14 -10.79 7.22
CA ARG A 11 -22.52 -9.48 7.80
C ARG A 11 -22.19 -9.38 9.29
N THR A 12 -22.29 -10.48 10.03
CA THR A 12 -22.03 -10.52 11.47
C THR A 12 -20.53 -10.41 11.75
N LEU A 13 -19.68 -11.06 10.94
CA LEU A 13 -18.22 -10.93 10.97
C LEU A 13 -17.76 -9.51 10.60
N LEU A 14 -18.35 -8.90 9.57
CA LEU A 14 -18.04 -7.51 9.20
C LEU A 14 -18.46 -6.52 10.31
N HIS A 15 -19.63 -6.71 10.91
CA HIS A 15 -20.11 -5.87 12.01
C HIS A 15 -19.27 -6.07 13.27
N HIS A 16 -18.87 -7.30 13.60
CA HIS A 16 -17.99 -7.60 14.73
C HIS A 16 -16.55 -7.12 14.50
N ALA A 17 -15.98 -7.29 13.30
CA ALA A 17 -14.66 -6.76 12.96
C ALA A 17 -14.65 -5.22 12.99
N CYS A 18 -15.69 -4.57 12.45
CA CYS A 18 -15.85 -3.12 12.54
C CYS A 18 -16.06 -2.64 13.99
N ARG A 19 -16.83 -3.38 14.81
CA ARG A 19 -17.08 -3.04 16.23
C ARG A 19 -15.85 -3.26 17.09
N MET A 20 -15.11 -4.35 16.90
CA MET A 20 -13.82 -4.64 17.56
C MET A 20 -12.77 -3.58 17.20
N LEU A 21 -12.70 -3.14 15.94
CA LEU A 21 -11.79 -2.07 15.51
C LEU A 21 -12.23 -0.68 16.01
N LYS A 22 -13.53 -0.38 16.11
CA LYS A 22 -14.06 0.84 16.73
C LYS A 22 -13.77 0.89 18.23
N LEU A 23 -13.93 -0.23 18.95
CA LEU A 23 -13.64 -0.32 20.39
C LEU A 23 -12.14 -0.15 20.68
N ASN A 24 -11.26 -0.67 19.83
CA ASN A 24 -9.82 -0.48 19.96
C ASN A 24 -9.38 0.96 19.60
N LEU A 25 -10.07 1.62 18.65
CA LEU A 25 -9.86 3.04 18.38
C LEU A 25 -10.36 3.94 19.54
N GLN A 26 -11.42 3.53 20.24
CA GLN A 26 -11.96 4.25 21.40
C GLN A 26 -11.13 4.04 22.68
N GLN A 27 -10.52 2.87 22.88
CA GLN A 27 -9.58 2.64 23.99
C GLN A 27 -8.27 3.41 23.84
N VAL A 28 -7.83 3.70 22.61
CA VAL A 28 -6.66 4.58 22.36
C VAL A 28 -6.99 6.07 22.61
N SER A 29 -8.27 6.44 22.76
CA SER A 29 -8.70 7.81 23.09
C SER A 29 -8.88 8.10 24.59
N ALA A 30 -8.68 7.12 25.48
CA ALA A 30 -8.86 7.26 26.92
C ALA A 30 -7.52 7.24 27.71
N THR A 31 -6.50 7.94 27.20
CA THR A 31 -5.34 8.36 28.00
C THR A 31 -4.85 9.69 27.46
N ARG A 32 -5.60 10.76 27.74
CA ARG A 32 -5.20 12.14 27.48
C ARG A 32 -4.98 12.87 28.79
N GLN A 33 -3.77 12.73 29.33
CA GLN A 33 -3.14 13.81 30.08
C GLN A 33 -1.67 13.89 29.63
N GLY A 34 -1.29 15.05 29.10
CA GLY A 34 0.10 15.49 28.96
C GLY A 34 0.98 14.77 27.93
N ILE A 35 0.74 14.91 26.62
CA ILE A 35 1.83 14.76 25.63
C ILE A 35 1.75 15.90 24.62
N SER A 36 2.86 16.63 24.51
CA SER A 36 3.04 17.81 23.68
C SER A 36 2.68 17.57 22.21
N ARG A 37 2.11 18.60 21.59
CA ARG A 37 1.85 18.69 20.15
C ARG A 37 3.16 18.58 19.37
N GLY A 38 3.60 17.36 19.06
CA GLY A 38 4.70 17.13 18.13
C GLY A 38 4.31 17.65 16.75
N LYS A 39 4.95 18.72 16.29
CA LYS A 39 4.87 19.24 14.93
C LYS A 39 5.07 18.09 13.95
N VAL A 40 4.09 17.85 13.07
CA VAL A 40 4.26 16.97 11.92
C VAL A 40 5.19 17.70 10.96
N VAL A 41 6.48 17.41 11.04
CA VAL A 41 7.46 17.86 10.04
C VAL A 41 7.27 16.96 8.82
N ILE A 42 6.36 17.32 7.92
CA ILE A 42 6.47 16.82 6.55
C ILE A 42 7.70 17.50 5.98
N ASN A 43 8.77 16.74 5.76
CA ASN A 43 9.85 17.18 4.88
C ASN A 43 9.18 17.59 3.57
N THR A 44 9.22 18.88 3.23
CA THR A 44 8.61 19.52 2.07
C THR A 44 9.32 19.12 0.78
N LEU A 45 9.43 17.82 0.52
CA LEU A 45 9.98 17.29 -0.70
C LEU A 45 8.92 17.43 -1.79
N SER A 46 9.19 18.22 -2.82
CA SER A 46 8.33 18.31 -4.01
C SER A 46 8.38 17.00 -4.81
N LEU A 47 7.39 16.78 -5.67
CA LEU A 47 7.44 15.65 -6.61
C LEU A 47 8.63 15.76 -7.57
N ASP A 48 8.96 16.97 -8.01
CA ASP A 48 10.09 17.19 -8.92
C ASP A 48 11.43 16.79 -8.30
N ALA A 49 11.58 17.01 -6.98
CA ALA A 49 12.77 16.60 -6.24
C ALA A 49 12.93 15.06 -6.14
N LEU A 50 11.88 14.28 -6.39
CA LEU A 50 11.95 12.81 -6.47
C LEU A 50 12.39 12.32 -7.86
N GLY A 51 12.42 13.19 -8.87
CA GLY A 51 12.84 12.87 -10.23
C GLY A 51 11.92 11.88 -10.98
N SER A 52 12.46 11.22 -12.00
CA SER A 52 11.68 10.41 -12.95
C SER A 52 11.61 8.90 -12.64
N ARG A 53 12.33 8.40 -11.64
CA ARG A 53 12.41 6.99 -11.26
C ARG A 53 12.10 6.83 -9.78
N ILE A 54 10.82 6.82 -9.45
CA ILE A 54 10.33 6.89 -8.07
C ILE A 54 10.03 5.48 -7.57
N CYS A 55 10.75 5.03 -6.54
CA CYS A 55 10.51 3.75 -5.89
C CYS A 55 9.60 3.92 -4.67
N ILE A 56 8.48 3.19 -4.62
CA ILE A 56 7.52 3.23 -3.52
C ILE A 56 7.48 1.88 -2.79
N MET A 57 7.75 1.90 -1.48
CA MET A 57 7.79 0.72 -0.63
C MET A 57 6.87 0.86 0.58
N GLY A 58 6.55 -0.26 1.23
CA GLY A 58 5.63 -0.31 2.36
C GLY A 58 4.89 -1.64 2.44
N PRO A 59 4.28 -1.95 3.59
CA PRO A 59 3.62 -3.24 3.81
C PRO A 59 2.43 -3.42 2.85
N SER A 60 1.94 -4.65 2.72
CA SER A 60 0.69 -4.92 2.01
C SER A 60 -0.43 -4.04 2.58
N ASN A 61 -1.32 -3.55 1.71
CA ASN A 61 -2.47 -2.70 2.09
C ASN A 61 -2.09 -1.32 2.65
N SER A 62 -0.86 -0.85 2.45
CA SER A 62 -0.45 0.50 2.85
C SER A 62 -0.93 1.63 1.93
N GLY A 63 -1.38 1.30 0.71
CA GLY A 63 -1.82 2.27 -0.30
C GLY A 63 -0.77 2.64 -1.34
N LYS A 64 0.30 1.85 -1.48
CA LYS A 64 1.39 2.12 -2.44
C LYS A 64 0.91 2.22 -3.88
N SER A 65 0.14 1.24 -4.35
CA SER A 65 -0.31 1.21 -5.74
C SER A 65 -1.22 2.39 -6.05
N THR A 66 -2.07 2.80 -5.11
CA THR A 66 -2.87 4.03 -5.21
C THR A 66 -2.00 5.28 -5.29
N LEU A 67 -0.93 5.37 -4.49
CA LEU A 67 0.00 6.49 -4.55
C LEU A 67 0.78 6.50 -5.87
N ALA A 68 1.26 5.33 -6.31
CA ALA A 68 2.01 5.19 -7.55
C ALA A 68 1.19 5.63 -8.76
N ASP A 69 -0.05 5.18 -8.84
CA ASP A 69 -1.02 5.56 -9.86
C ASP A 69 -1.38 7.06 -9.82
N ALA A 70 -1.54 7.63 -8.62
CA ALA A 70 -1.79 9.07 -8.48
C ALA A 70 -0.59 9.93 -8.91
N ILE A 71 0.63 9.55 -8.51
CA ILE A 71 1.87 10.22 -8.94
C ILE A 71 2.05 10.05 -10.45
N SER A 72 1.83 8.85 -10.98
CA SER A 72 1.89 8.55 -12.41
C SER A 72 1.00 9.48 -13.22
N ARG A 73 -0.29 9.60 -12.84
CA ARG A 73 -1.20 10.56 -13.49
C ARG A 73 -0.73 12.01 -13.39
N LYS A 74 -0.19 12.43 -12.24
CA LYS A 74 0.24 13.81 -12.00
C LYS A 74 1.50 14.18 -12.80
N THR A 75 2.41 13.23 -12.98
CA THR A 75 3.76 13.45 -13.52
C THR A 75 3.95 12.88 -14.93
N ALA A 76 2.94 12.20 -15.47
CA ALA A 76 3.01 11.42 -16.71
C ALA A 76 4.12 10.34 -16.72
N LEU A 77 4.62 9.93 -15.55
CA LEU A 77 5.53 8.79 -15.42
C LEU A 77 4.75 7.48 -15.48
N PRO A 78 5.25 6.42 -16.13
CA PRO A 78 4.53 5.14 -16.18
C PRO A 78 4.51 4.47 -14.80
N ALA A 79 3.32 4.04 -14.35
CA ALA A 79 3.19 3.25 -13.12
C ALA A 79 3.63 1.80 -13.38
N VAL A 80 4.46 1.24 -12.50
CA VAL A 80 4.86 -0.16 -12.53
C VAL A 80 4.49 -0.81 -11.20
N HIS A 81 3.51 -1.71 -11.21
CA HIS A 81 3.08 -2.44 -10.03
C HIS A 81 3.78 -3.80 -9.99
N LEU A 82 4.68 -4.02 -9.01
CA LEU A 82 5.47 -5.26 -8.99
C LEU A 82 4.63 -6.53 -8.83
N ASP A 83 3.44 -6.43 -8.23
CA ASP A 83 2.52 -7.57 -8.17
C ASP A 83 2.09 -8.03 -9.58
N GLN A 84 1.93 -7.11 -10.53
CA GLN A 84 1.58 -7.45 -11.92
C GLN A 84 2.75 -8.11 -12.67
N LEU A 85 3.98 -7.85 -12.25
CA LEU A 85 5.16 -8.54 -12.76
C LEU A 85 5.35 -9.90 -12.08
N HIS A 86 5.02 -10.03 -10.80
CA HIS A 86 5.27 -11.23 -10.02
C HIS A 86 4.24 -12.34 -10.25
N TYR A 87 3.00 -11.97 -10.53
CA TYR A 87 1.88 -12.90 -10.69
C TYR A 87 1.39 -12.97 -12.13
N ILE A 88 0.76 -14.09 -12.49
CA ILE A 88 0.15 -14.28 -13.80
C ILE A 88 -1.19 -13.50 -13.85
N PRO A 89 -1.40 -12.60 -14.84
CA PRO A 89 -2.66 -11.88 -15.05
C PRO A 89 -3.86 -12.81 -15.16
N GLY A 90 -5.02 -12.37 -14.65
CA GLY A 90 -6.25 -13.16 -14.67
C GLY A 90 -6.26 -14.39 -13.75
N THR A 91 -5.20 -14.60 -12.95
CA THR A 91 -5.14 -15.69 -11.98
C THR A 91 -5.39 -15.21 -10.55
N GLN A 92 -5.71 -16.16 -9.67
CA GLN A 92 -5.81 -15.90 -8.23
C GLN A 92 -4.41 -15.84 -7.59
N TRP A 93 -3.59 -14.89 -8.03
CA TRP A 93 -2.25 -14.63 -7.49
C TRP A 93 -1.30 -15.82 -7.63
N ILE A 94 -1.33 -16.49 -8.80
CA ILE A 94 -0.38 -17.55 -9.11
C ILE A 94 0.96 -16.90 -9.48
N PRO A 95 2.05 -17.15 -8.70
CA PRO A 95 3.33 -16.52 -8.96
C PRO A 95 3.96 -17.08 -10.22
N ARG A 96 4.68 -16.22 -10.94
CA ARG A 96 5.56 -16.61 -12.04
C ARG A 96 6.76 -17.39 -11.55
N ALA A 97 7.43 -18.06 -12.47
CA ALA A 97 8.74 -18.62 -12.20
C ALA A 97 9.68 -17.50 -11.70
N PRO A 98 10.54 -17.74 -10.69
CA PRO A 98 11.41 -16.70 -10.14
C PRO A 98 12.29 -16.01 -11.19
N ALA A 99 12.82 -16.77 -12.15
CA ALA A 99 13.63 -16.22 -13.24
C ALA A 99 12.83 -15.30 -14.16
N GLU A 100 11.57 -15.65 -14.46
CA GLU A 100 10.68 -14.83 -15.27
C GLU A 100 10.36 -13.51 -14.56
N PHE A 101 10.02 -13.55 -13.27
CA PHE A 101 9.81 -12.35 -12.46
C PHE A 101 11.05 -11.45 -12.43
N MET A 102 12.24 -12.03 -12.20
CA MET A 102 13.48 -11.26 -12.16
C MET A 102 13.81 -10.63 -13.51
N ARG A 103 13.55 -11.31 -14.63
CA ARG A 103 13.70 -10.74 -15.97
C ARG A 103 12.74 -9.56 -16.19
N LEU A 104 11.44 -9.75 -15.95
CA LEU A 104 10.44 -8.68 -16.09
C LEU A 104 10.75 -7.47 -15.18
N HIS A 105 11.23 -7.74 -13.97
CA HIS A 105 11.67 -6.71 -13.04
C HIS A 105 12.88 -5.93 -13.59
N ALA A 106 13.90 -6.61 -14.09
CA ALA A 106 15.08 -5.97 -14.67
C ALA A 106 14.71 -5.13 -15.89
N ASP A 107 13.86 -5.65 -16.78
CA ASP A 107 13.35 -4.94 -17.95
C ASP A 107 12.62 -3.65 -17.55
N ALA A 108 11.76 -3.70 -16.53
CA ALA A 108 11.04 -2.52 -16.03
C ALA A 108 11.98 -1.51 -15.33
N VAL A 109 12.95 -2.00 -14.56
CA VAL A 109 13.94 -1.16 -13.87
C VAL A 109 14.86 -0.44 -14.86
N SER A 110 15.18 -1.08 -15.98
CA SER A 110 16.04 -0.53 -17.05
C SER A 110 15.45 0.68 -17.78
N GLN A 111 14.15 0.96 -17.59
CA GLN A 111 13.50 2.11 -18.20
C GLN A 111 13.97 3.44 -17.57
N GLU A 112 13.90 4.52 -18.35
CA GLU A 112 14.36 5.85 -17.92
C GLU A 112 13.35 6.61 -17.04
N LYS A 113 12.07 6.22 -17.11
CA LYS A 113 10.97 6.84 -16.37
C LYS A 113 10.08 5.75 -15.78
N TRP A 114 9.76 5.86 -14.49
CA TRP A 114 8.79 4.99 -13.82
C TRP A 114 8.43 5.48 -12.42
N VAL A 115 7.22 5.12 -11.98
CA VAL A 115 6.82 5.11 -10.56
C VAL A 115 6.52 3.67 -10.20
N MET A 116 7.44 3.02 -9.49
CA MET A 116 7.40 1.59 -9.26
C MET A 116 7.06 1.28 -7.80
N ASP A 117 5.99 0.52 -7.57
CA ASP A 117 5.62 0.11 -6.22
C ASP A 117 5.71 -1.40 -5.98
N GLY A 118 6.12 -1.76 -4.76
CA GLY A 118 6.12 -3.15 -4.33
C GLY A 118 7.05 -3.41 -3.15
N ASN A 119 6.81 -4.53 -2.46
CA ASN A 119 7.54 -4.88 -1.24
C ASN A 119 8.58 -6.00 -1.41
N TYR A 120 8.95 -6.31 -2.66
CA TYR A 120 9.91 -7.37 -3.01
C TYR A 120 11.33 -6.95 -2.62
N THR A 121 11.73 -7.29 -1.40
CA THR A 121 13.04 -6.93 -0.83
C THR A 121 14.20 -7.69 -1.46
N LYS A 122 13.96 -8.83 -2.10
CA LYS A 122 15.02 -9.61 -2.79
C LYS A 122 15.64 -8.82 -3.95
N CYS A 123 14.84 -8.05 -4.68
CA CYS A 123 15.27 -7.25 -5.84
C CYS A 123 15.30 -5.73 -5.57
N ILE A 124 15.24 -5.30 -4.30
CA ILE A 124 15.18 -3.87 -3.95
C ILE A 124 16.48 -3.12 -4.28
N LYS A 125 17.63 -3.82 -4.22
CA LYS A 125 18.94 -3.19 -4.47
C LYS A 125 19.03 -2.64 -5.89
N GLU A 126 18.61 -3.41 -6.89
CA GLU A 126 18.58 -3.01 -8.31
C GLU A 126 17.65 -1.81 -8.53
N ARG A 127 16.47 -1.82 -7.91
CA ARG A 127 15.53 -0.68 -7.99
C ARG A 127 16.12 0.59 -7.40
N LEU A 128 16.69 0.49 -6.20
CA LEU A 128 17.27 1.64 -5.51
C LEU A 128 18.53 2.17 -6.21
N ALA A 129 19.29 1.31 -6.90
CA ALA A 129 20.46 1.74 -7.67
C ALA A 129 20.10 2.65 -8.85
N ARG A 130 18.91 2.49 -9.44
CA ARG A 130 18.42 3.34 -10.55
C ARG A 130 17.41 4.41 -10.12
N ALA A 131 16.80 4.28 -8.95
CA ALA A 131 15.81 5.23 -8.47
C ALA A 131 16.42 6.63 -8.29
N THR A 132 15.65 7.66 -8.65
CA THR A 132 15.95 9.06 -8.34
C THR A 132 15.29 9.50 -7.03
N GLY A 133 14.21 8.81 -6.62
CA GLY A 133 13.46 9.14 -5.43
C GLY A 133 12.91 7.90 -4.73
N PHE A 134 12.74 7.98 -3.41
CA PHE A 134 12.26 6.87 -2.60
C PHE A 134 11.15 7.29 -1.63
N ILE A 135 10.01 6.61 -1.68
CA ILE A 135 8.90 6.84 -0.74
C ILE A 135 8.66 5.55 0.05
N LEU A 136 8.68 5.66 1.38
CA LEU A 136 8.28 4.56 2.26
C LEU A 136 6.97 4.89 2.97
N LEU A 137 5.97 4.00 2.84
CA LEU A 137 4.73 4.02 3.60
C LEU A 137 4.89 3.14 4.84
N ASP A 138 4.83 3.75 6.02
CA ASP A 138 5.05 3.12 7.32
C ASP A 138 3.74 2.85 8.08
N VAL A 139 2.80 2.19 7.40
CA VAL A 139 1.44 1.96 7.92
C VAL A 139 1.42 0.92 9.04
N LYS A 140 0.67 1.22 10.11
CA LYS A 140 0.46 0.31 11.25
C LYS A 140 -0.41 -0.89 10.87
N VAL A 141 -0.14 -2.05 11.49
CA VAL A 141 -0.84 -3.32 11.21
C VAL A 141 -2.37 -3.23 11.32
N PRO A 142 -2.97 -2.61 12.36
CA PRO A 142 -4.44 -2.51 12.44
C PRO A 142 -5.06 -1.76 11.25
N VAL A 143 -4.35 -0.73 10.73
CA VAL A 143 -4.80 0.02 9.56
C VAL A 143 -4.67 -0.81 8.29
N ALA A 144 -3.55 -1.53 8.12
CA ALA A 144 -3.35 -2.43 6.98
C ALA A 144 -4.38 -3.58 6.96
N LEU A 145 -4.70 -4.13 8.13
CA LEU A 145 -5.69 -5.18 8.30
C LEU A 145 -7.10 -4.67 7.98
N PHE A 146 -7.50 -3.53 8.55
CA PHE A 146 -8.80 -2.91 8.24
C PHE A 146 -8.97 -2.65 6.73
N ARG A 147 -7.93 -2.11 6.08
CA ARG A 147 -7.95 -1.86 4.63
C ARG A 147 -8.04 -3.15 3.82
N TYR A 148 -7.39 -4.23 4.27
CA TYR A 148 -7.52 -5.54 3.63
C TYR A 148 -8.94 -6.08 3.70
N ILE A 149 -9.53 -6.07 4.90
CA ILE A 149 -10.89 -6.54 5.13
C ILE A 149 -11.86 -5.73 4.27
N ARG A 150 -11.84 -4.38 4.36
CA ARG A 150 -12.68 -3.50 3.54
C ARG A 150 -12.54 -3.80 2.04
N ARG A 151 -11.33 -4.11 1.56
CA ARG A 151 -11.10 -4.44 0.16
C ARG A 151 -11.74 -5.75 -0.27
N CYS A 152 -11.67 -6.81 0.54
CA CYS A 152 -12.28 -8.11 0.21
C CYS A 152 -13.82 -8.03 0.07
N TYR A 153 -14.42 -7.02 0.69
CA TYR A 153 -15.85 -6.71 0.60
C TYR A 153 -16.21 -5.65 -0.44
N SER A 154 -15.23 -5.07 -1.13
CA SER A 154 -15.47 -4.12 -2.23
C SER A 154 -15.60 -4.87 -3.55
N SER A 155 -16.47 -4.38 -4.42
CA SER A 155 -16.59 -4.78 -5.83
C SER A 155 -15.64 -4.01 -6.75
N THR A 156 -14.90 -3.04 -6.22
CA THR A 156 -13.97 -2.23 -7.03
C THR A 156 -12.65 -2.96 -7.22
N PRO A 157 -12.19 -3.15 -8.48
CA PRO A 157 -10.87 -3.72 -8.73
C PRO A 157 -9.78 -2.86 -8.09
N ARG A 158 -8.78 -3.50 -7.48
CA ARG A 158 -7.66 -2.75 -6.87
C ARG A 158 -6.73 -2.19 -7.95
N VAL A 159 -6.21 -0.99 -7.71
CA VAL A 159 -5.06 -0.47 -8.46
C VAL A 159 -3.88 -1.42 -8.26
N GLY A 160 -3.19 -1.76 -9.37
CA GLY A 160 -2.13 -2.76 -9.39
C GLY A 160 -2.61 -4.20 -9.22
N GLY A 161 -3.92 -4.45 -9.35
CA GLY A 161 -4.54 -5.79 -9.36
C GLY A 161 -4.26 -6.59 -10.62
N LEU A 162 -4.69 -7.85 -10.61
CA LEU A 162 -4.51 -8.81 -11.71
C LEU A 162 -5.79 -8.96 -12.56
N GLU A 163 -6.52 -7.85 -12.77
CA GLU A 163 -7.78 -7.78 -13.55
C GLU A 163 -8.93 -8.64 -13.02
N MET A 164 -8.80 -9.15 -11.79
CA MET A 164 -9.84 -9.88 -11.08
C MET A 164 -10.91 -8.92 -10.53
N SER A 165 -12.18 -9.32 -10.64
CA SER A 165 -13.33 -8.54 -10.13
C SER A 165 -13.38 -8.50 -8.61
N ARG A 166 -12.89 -9.54 -7.92
CA ARG A 166 -12.94 -9.62 -6.45
C ARG A 166 -11.76 -10.39 -5.87
N GLU A 167 -11.24 -9.87 -4.77
CA GLU A 167 -10.28 -10.58 -3.92
C GLU A 167 -11.01 -11.27 -2.77
N HIS A 168 -10.77 -12.57 -2.61
CA HIS A 168 -11.25 -13.32 -1.46
C HIS A 168 -10.33 -13.10 -0.26
N MET A 169 -10.94 -13.08 0.93
CA MET A 169 -10.19 -13.08 2.18
C MET A 169 -9.53 -14.45 2.36
N THR A 170 -8.22 -14.48 2.60
CA THR A 170 -7.47 -15.71 2.88
C THR A 170 -6.84 -15.67 4.26
N LEU A 171 -6.82 -16.81 4.95
CA LEU A 171 -6.13 -16.94 6.24
C LEU A 171 -4.64 -16.65 6.11
N ASP A 172 -4.01 -17.03 4.99
CA ASP A 172 -2.60 -16.77 4.74
C ASP A 172 -2.29 -15.27 4.71
N MET A 173 -3.13 -14.46 4.06
CA MET A 173 -2.94 -13.01 4.03
C MET A 173 -3.20 -12.38 5.40
N LEU A 174 -4.21 -12.86 6.16
CA LEU A 174 -4.45 -12.42 7.54
C LEU A 174 -3.24 -12.73 8.43
N ASN A 175 -2.74 -13.97 8.39
CA ASN A 175 -1.56 -14.42 9.13
C ASN A 175 -0.32 -13.62 8.72
N TYR A 176 -0.13 -13.37 7.43
CA TYR A 176 0.97 -12.54 6.94
C TYR A 176 0.91 -11.11 7.49
N ILE A 177 -0.27 -10.47 7.49
CA ILE A 177 -0.45 -9.12 8.02
C ILE A 177 -0.18 -9.06 9.53
N LEU A 178 -0.62 -10.06 10.28
CA LEU A 178 -0.49 -10.08 11.74
C LEU A 178 0.92 -10.46 12.22
N LEU A 179 1.56 -11.46 11.59
CA LEU A 179 2.77 -12.08 12.10
C LEU A 179 4.04 -11.64 11.34
N THR A 180 3.94 -11.45 10.02
CA THR A 180 5.09 -11.17 9.16
C THR A 180 5.27 -9.67 8.90
N ALA A 181 4.19 -8.92 8.69
CA ALA A 181 4.26 -7.48 8.42
C ALA A 181 4.94 -6.64 9.53
N PRO A 182 4.76 -6.91 10.85
CA PRO A 182 5.50 -6.19 11.89
C PRO A 182 7.03 -6.34 11.76
N LYS A 183 7.50 -7.55 11.44
CA LYS A 183 8.94 -7.84 11.26
C LYS A 183 9.47 -7.12 10.02
N ASN A 184 8.72 -7.16 8.92
CA ASN A 184 9.07 -6.48 7.68
C ASN A 184 9.10 -4.96 7.86
N ARG A 185 8.18 -4.37 8.63
CA ARG A 185 8.18 -2.94 8.95
C ARG A 185 9.49 -2.47 9.58
N LYS A 186 10.07 -3.23 10.50
CA LYS A 186 11.40 -2.92 11.07
C LYS A 186 12.50 -2.93 10.00
N ARG A 187 12.48 -3.92 9.10
CA ARG A 187 13.43 -4.01 7.97
C ARG A 187 13.29 -2.84 7.00
N HIS A 188 12.06 -2.40 6.72
CA HIS A 188 11.82 -1.28 5.82
C HIS A 188 12.38 0.04 6.40
N LYS A 189 12.25 0.25 7.71
CA LYS A 189 12.83 1.43 8.37
C LYS A 189 14.35 1.45 8.29
N LYS A 190 15.00 0.32 8.59
CA LYS A 190 16.45 0.18 8.43
C LYS A 190 16.91 0.46 7.01
N LEU A 191 16.18 -0.07 6.02
CA LEU A 191 16.47 0.22 4.61
C LEU A 191 16.31 1.71 4.30
N TYR A 192 15.23 2.34 4.77
CA TYR A 192 14.97 3.77 4.57
C TYR A 192 16.08 4.63 5.15
N GLU A 193 16.60 4.30 6.35
CA GLU A 193 17.72 5.00 6.96
C GLU A 193 18.98 4.95 6.07
N GLN A 194 19.25 3.80 5.43
CA GLN A 194 20.41 3.58 4.57
C GLN A 194 20.32 4.24 3.18
N VAL A 195 19.12 4.47 2.65
CA VAL A 195 18.92 5.11 1.34
C VAL A 195 19.38 6.58 1.40
N ARG A 196 20.21 7.00 0.44
CA ARG A 196 20.71 8.40 0.33
C ARG A 196 19.99 9.24 -0.73
N LEU A 197 19.10 8.64 -1.50
CA LEU A 197 18.27 9.33 -2.48
C LEU A 197 17.36 10.37 -1.79
N PRO A 198 16.88 11.38 -2.52
CA PRO A 198 15.68 12.13 -2.14
C PRO A 198 14.59 11.18 -1.65
N LYS A 199 14.25 11.26 -0.36
CA LYS A 199 13.39 10.27 0.28
C LYS A 199 12.34 10.88 1.18
N LEU A 200 11.18 10.24 1.22
CA LEU A 200 10.03 10.63 2.02
C LEU A 200 9.47 9.45 2.81
N LEU A 201 9.17 9.67 4.09
CA LEU A 201 8.55 8.70 4.97
C LEU A 201 7.15 9.16 5.35
N LEU A 202 6.15 8.33 5.05
CA LEU A 202 4.74 8.58 5.38
C LEU A 202 4.32 7.64 6.52
N HIS A 203 4.27 8.17 7.75
CA HIS A 203 4.01 7.38 8.96
C HIS A 203 2.54 7.06 9.21
N SER A 204 1.65 7.85 8.63
CA SER A 204 0.23 7.78 8.92
C SER A 204 -0.63 8.08 7.69
N SER A 205 -1.91 7.72 7.78
CA SER A 205 -2.91 8.15 6.81
C SER A 205 -3.00 9.67 6.71
N ARG A 206 -2.71 10.40 7.80
CA ARG A 206 -2.70 11.86 7.80
C ARG A 206 -1.53 12.39 6.97
N ASP A 207 -0.32 11.88 7.17
CA ASP A 207 0.86 12.29 6.39
C ASP A 207 0.64 12.00 4.90
N PHE A 208 0.07 10.84 4.60
CA PHE A 208 -0.32 10.47 3.23
C PHE A 208 -1.29 11.48 2.62
N GLN A 209 -2.36 11.85 3.34
CA GLN A 209 -3.35 12.80 2.85
C GLN A 209 -2.76 14.21 2.71
N THR A 210 -2.00 14.68 3.69
CA THR A 210 -1.37 16.00 3.65
C THR A 210 -0.37 16.08 2.49
N CYS A 211 0.47 15.06 2.31
CA CYS A 211 1.42 14.98 1.21
C CYS A 211 0.69 14.91 -0.15
N SER A 212 -0.36 14.09 -0.27
CA SER A 212 -1.17 14.01 -1.49
C SER A 212 -1.82 15.36 -1.84
N LYS A 213 -2.32 16.09 -0.84
CA LYS A 213 -2.87 17.45 -1.03
C LYS A 213 -1.79 18.44 -1.45
N TYR A 214 -0.64 18.43 -0.79
CA TYR A 214 0.50 19.30 -1.10
C TYR A 214 0.99 19.11 -2.55
N TRP A 215 1.01 17.87 -3.03
CA TRP A 215 1.37 17.55 -4.41
C TRP A 215 0.21 17.70 -5.42
N GLY A 216 -0.99 18.08 -4.96
CA GLY A 216 -2.17 18.18 -5.81
C GLY A 216 -2.54 16.87 -6.50
N LEU A 217 -2.42 15.74 -5.79
CA LEU A 217 -2.76 14.42 -6.30
C LEU A 217 -4.28 14.18 -6.25
N SER A 218 -4.85 13.77 -7.39
CA SER A 218 -6.21 13.22 -7.43
C SER A 218 -6.17 11.73 -7.06
N LEU A 219 -6.55 11.45 -5.81
CA LEU A 219 -6.77 10.10 -5.33
C LEU A 219 -8.18 9.68 -5.76
N LYS A 220 -8.33 8.59 -6.52
CA LYS A 220 -9.63 7.96 -6.69
C LYS A 220 -10.11 7.48 -5.32
N MET A 221 -10.97 8.27 -4.66
CA MET A 221 -11.65 7.84 -3.45
C MET A 221 -12.65 6.78 -3.85
N THR A 222 -12.36 5.52 -3.51
CA THR A 222 -13.37 4.46 -3.53
C THR A 222 -14.33 4.70 -2.37
N ASP A 223 -15.45 5.33 -2.70
CA ASP A 223 -16.70 5.53 -1.97
C ASP A 223 -16.62 6.23 -0.60
N GLN A 224 -16.85 7.54 -0.64
CA GLN A 224 -17.81 8.20 0.25
C GLN A 224 -19.21 7.86 -0.26
N HIS A 225 -19.96 7.02 0.47
CA HIS A 225 -21.41 7.13 0.42
C HIS A 225 -21.80 8.34 1.26
N GLN A 226 -22.25 9.39 0.58
CA GLN A 226 -23.31 10.26 1.08
C GLN A 226 -24.54 9.37 1.28
N CYS A 227 -24.92 9.18 2.55
CA CYS A 227 -26.31 8.89 2.87
C CYS A 227 -27.00 10.25 2.86
N ASP A 228 -27.75 10.51 1.78
CA ASP A 228 -29.02 11.23 1.90
C ASP A 228 -30.08 10.25 2.41
#